data_AF-A0A9X6LY88-F1
#
_entry.id   AF-A0A9X6LY88-F1
#
_cell.length_a   1.000
_cell.length_b   1.000
_cell.length_c   1.000
_cell.angle_alpha   90.00
_cell.angle_beta   90.00
_cell.angle_gamma   90.00
#
_symmetry.space_group_name_H-M   'P 1'
#
loop_
_entity.id
_entity.type
_entity.pdbx_description
1 polymer ?
#
loop_
_entity_poly.entity_id
_entity_poly.type
_entity_poly.pdbx_seq_one_letter_code
_entity_poly.pdbx_strand_id
1 'polypeptide(L)'
;MHRECFPKKVRGNRKEAKKNQLRLENKYISIQELHQNEEFPIVILCEIAGIARSAYYKWQNHTFSNREEENGEIINEIKSIHDEVKGIFGYRRMTLNLNRRFKRKVNHKRVYRLMKISGIQSVIRKKKKHFKKPLPHYVTENILNREFKAEKPNEKWVTDVTELKYGESKNLFRIFLIK
;
A
#
# COMPACT_ATOMS: atom_id res chain seq x y z
N MET A 1 25.36 13.72 34.87
CA MET A 1 25.17 12.26 34.71
C MET A 1 24.01 12.00 33.75
N HIS A 2 24.29 11.99 32.43
CA HIS A 2 23.28 11.60 31.44
C HIS A 2 23.31 10.08 31.27
N ARG A 3 22.23 9.40 31.69
CA ARG A 3 22.02 7.99 31.37
C ARG A 3 21.57 7.91 29.92
N GLU A 4 22.43 7.36 29.06
CA GLU A 4 22.05 6.99 27.70
C GLU A 4 20.90 5.97 27.76
N CYS A 5 19.75 6.36 27.22
CA CYS A 5 18.55 5.54 27.21
C CYS A 5 18.65 4.55 26.03
N PHE A 6 19.21 3.36 26.25
CA PHE A 6 19.21 2.31 25.23
C PHE A 6 17.75 1.85 24.95
N PRO A 7 17.30 1.81 23.69
CA PRO A 7 15.95 1.37 23.36
C PRO A 7 15.75 -0.10 23.75
N LYS A 8 14.81 -0.34 24.68
CA LYS A 8 14.51 -1.63 25.35
C LYS A 8 14.06 -2.78 24.42
N LYS A 9 14.01 -2.58 23.09
CA LYS A 9 13.72 -3.62 22.09
C LYS A 9 14.50 -3.38 20.81
N VAL A 10 15.55 -4.18 20.60
CA VAL A 10 16.16 -4.38 19.28
C VAL A 10 15.09 -4.96 18.35
N ARG A 11 14.76 -4.25 17.26
CA ARG A 11 13.87 -4.78 16.22
C ARG A 11 14.59 -5.96 15.56
N GLY A 12 14.21 -7.19 15.89
CA GLY A 12 14.87 -8.38 15.36
C GLY A 12 14.96 -8.40 13.83
N ASN A 13 16.14 -8.78 13.31
CA ASN A 13 16.55 -8.84 11.90
C ASN A 13 15.80 -9.89 11.04
N ARG A 14 14.54 -10.22 11.35
CA ARG A 14 13.72 -11.19 10.59
C ARG A 14 13.50 -10.81 9.11
N LYS A 15 13.75 -9.55 8.72
CA LYS A 15 13.70 -9.12 7.31
C LYS A 15 14.93 -9.62 6.52
N GLU A 16 16.11 -9.67 7.13
CA GLU A 16 17.35 -10.17 6.50
C GLU A 16 17.28 -11.68 6.24
N ALA A 17 16.76 -12.44 7.20
CA ALA A 17 16.66 -13.90 7.08
C ALA A 17 15.86 -14.36 5.84
N LYS A 18 14.78 -13.67 5.47
CA LYS A 18 13.99 -14.01 4.26
C LYS A 18 14.66 -13.61 2.96
N LYS A 19 15.35 -12.47 2.92
CA LYS A 19 16.15 -12.08 1.75
C LYS A 19 17.23 -13.12 1.49
N ASN A 20 17.84 -13.66 2.54
CA ASN A 20 18.83 -14.73 2.42
C ASN A 20 18.23 -16.04 1.92
N GLN A 21 17.04 -16.42 2.40
CA GLN A 21 16.36 -17.66 1.96
C GLN A 21 15.98 -17.62 0.47
N LEU A 22 15.38 -16.52 0.01
CA LEU A 22 15.05 -16.32 -1.42
C LEU A 22 16.31 -16.25 -2.31
N ARG A 23 17.40 -15.66 -1.79
CA ARG A 23 18.69 -15.57 -2.49
C ARG A 23 19.38 -16.92 -2.61
N LEU A 24 19.14 -17.84 -1.67
CA LEU A 24 19.61 -19.22 -1.73
C LEU A 24 18.74 -20.06 -2.67
N GLU A 25 17.41 -19.90 -2.65
CA GLU A 25 16.49 -20.57 -3.58
C GLU A 25 16.84 -20.28 -5.04
N ASN A 26 17.08 -19.02 -5.41
CA ASN A 26 17.47 -18.69 -6.78
C ASN A 26 18.77 -19.37 -7.20
N LYS A 27 19.75 -19.47 -6.28
CA LYS A 27 21.00 -20.20 -6.56
C LYS A 27 20.74 -21.69 -6.78
N TYR A 28 19.89 -22.30 -5.97
CA TYR A 28 19.54 -23.72 -6.13
C TYR A 28 18.85 -23.99 -7.47
N ILE A 29 17.91 -23.13 -7.86
CA ILE A 29 17.21 -23.21 -9.15
C ILE A 29 18.22 -23.12 -10.30
N SER A 30 19.12 -22.13 -10.28
CA SER A 30 20.14 -22.00 -11.33
C SER A 30 21.08 -23.21 -11.41
N ILE A 31 21.47 -23.81 -10.28
CA ILE A 31 22.27 -25.04 -10.25
C ILE A 31 21.49 -26.20 -10.91
N GLN A 32 20.20 -26.33 -10.58
CA GLN A 32 19.35 -27.38 -11.15
C GLN A 32 19.19 -27.21 -12.67
N GLU A 33 18.94 -25.99 -13.15
CA GLU A 33 18.79 -25.68 -14.58
C GLU A 33 20.08 -25.97 -15.36
N LEU A 34 21.25 -25.56 -14.83
CA LEU A 34 22.54 -25.82 -15.47
C LEU A 34 22.89 -27.31 -15.50
N HIS A 35 22.55 -28.04 -14.43
CA HIS A 35 22.75 -29.49 -14.41
C HIS A 35 21.86 -30.22 -15.43
N GLN A 36 20.61 -29.77 -15.62
CA GLN A 36 19.66 -30.38 -16.55
C GLN A 36 19.95 -30.04 -18.02
N ASN A 37 20.39 -28.82 -18.33
CA ASN A 37 20.58 -28.35 -19.70
C ASN A 37 21.99 -28.61 -20.24
N GLU A 38 23.02 -28.52 -19.39
CA GLU A 38 24.43 -28.56 -19.80
C GLU A 38 25.21 -29.74 -19.18
N GLU A 39 24.51 -30.67 -18.51
CA GLU A 39 25.04 -31.90 -17.87
C GLU A 39 26.22 -31.68 -16.88
N PHE A 40 26.40 -30.45 -16.38
CA PHE A 40 27.48 -30.17 -15.46
C PHE A 40 27.33 -30.90 -14.13
N PRO A 41 28.42 -31.42 -13.52
CA PRO A 41 28.37 -32.02 -12.21
C PRO A 41 27.89 -31.04 -11.13
N ILE A 42 26.87 -31.43 -10.35
CA ILE A 42 26.31 -30.65 -9.22
C ILE A 42 27.41 -30.22 -8.24
N VAL A 43 28.44 -31.06 -8.08
CA VAL A 43 29.62 -30.79 -7.26
C VAL A 43 30.29 -29.47 -7.65
N ILE A 44 30.59 -29.29 -8.93
CA ILE A 44 31.30 -28.12 -9.46
C ILE A 44 30.41 -26.87 -9.35
N LEU A 45 29.13 -27.02 -9.69
CA LEU A 45 28.14 -25.94 -9.61
C LEU A 45 27.97 -25.42 -8.17
N CYS A 46 27.93 -26.32 -7.18
CA CYS A 46 27.85 -25.95 -5.77
C CYS A 46 29.10 -25.20 -5.28
N GLU A 47 30.30 -25.62 -5.73
CA GLU A 47 31.56 -24.97 -5.40
C GLU A 47 31.63 -23.55 -5.98
N ILE A 48 31.26 -23.37 -7.25
CA ILE A 48 31.19 -22.06 -7.91
C ILE A 48 30.17 -21.15 -7.22
N ALA A 49 29.00 -21.69 -6.84
CA ALA A 49 27.95 -20.91 -6.19
C ALA A 49 28.23 -20.59 -4.70
N GLY A 50 29.26 -21.22 -4.12
CA GLY A 50 29.61 -21.10 -2.71
C GLY A 50 28.57 -21.71 -1.77
N ILE A 51 27.97 -22.85 -2.13
CA ILE A 51 26.95 -23.54 -1.34
C ILE A 51 27.42 -24.95 -0.96
N ALA A 52 27.12 -25.37 0.27
CA ALA A 52 27.37 -26.75 0.68
C ALA A 52 26.48 -27.73 -0.11
N ARG A 53 27.08 -28.82 -0.63
CA ARG A 53 26.34 -29.87 -1.38
C ARG A 53 25.19 -30.45 -0.56
N SER A 54 25.38 -30.64 0.75
CA SER A 54 24.33 -31.13 1.65
C SER A 54 23.12 -30.18 1.73
N ALA A 55 23.32 -28.88 1.59
CA ALA A 55 22.24 -27.90 1.56
C ALA A 55 21.44 -27.97 0.25
N TYR A 56 22.12 -28.19 -0.88
CA TYR A 56 21.47 -28.42 -2.18
C TYR A 56 20.58 -29.66 -2.15
N TYR A 57 21.12 -30.81 -1.76
CA TYR A 57 20.32 -32.06 -1.70
C TYR A 57 19.20 -32.00 -0.66
N LYS A 58 19.41 -31.27 0.45
CA LYS A 58 18.35 -31.01 1.42
C LYS A 58 17.20 -30.19 0.83
N TRP A 59 17.51 -29.20 -0.01
CA TRP A 59 16.51 -28.42 -0.74
C TRP A 59 15.80 -29.26 -1.80
N GLN A 60 16.56 -30.05 -2.57
CA GLN A 60 16.01 -30.92 -3.62
C GLN A 60 15.03 -31.97 -3.06
N ASN A 61 15.36 -32.56 -1.91
CA ASN A 61 14.54 -33.56 -1.23
C ASN A 61 13.57 -32.94 -0.20
N HIS A 62 13.39 -31.62 -0.20
CA HIS A 62 12.52 -30.96 0.77
C HIS A 62 11.06 -31.30 0.50
N THR A 63 10.38 -31.87 1.49
CA THR A 63 8.94 -32.10 1.46
C THR A 63 8.23 -31.02 2.27
N PHE A 64 7.11 -30.53 1.75
CA PHE A 64 6.32 -29.53 2.47
C PHE A 64 5.70 -30.15 3.71
N SER A 65 5.84 -29.45 4.84
CA SER A 65 5.08 -29.78 6.04
C SER A 65 3.62 -29.35 5.87
N ASN A 66 2.66 -30.03 6.51
CA ASN A 66 1.24 -29.62 6.53
C ASN A 66 1.06 -28.12 6.85
N ARG A 67 1.93 -27.57 7.72
CA ARG A 67 1.89 -26.14 8.07
C ARG A 67 2.33 -25.22 6.94
N GLU A 68 3.27 -25.67 6.12
CA GLU A 68 3.75 -24.94 4.94
C GLU A 68 2.71 -24.96 3.83
N GLU A 69 2.08 -26.12 3.60
CA GLU A 69 0.94 -26.25 2.68
C GLU A 69 -0.21 -25.32 3.07
N GLU A 70 -0.63 -25.34 4.34
CA GLU A 70 -1.68 -24.44 4.83
C GLU A 70 -1.29 -22.96 4.70
N ASN A 71 0.01 -22.62 4.84
CA ASN A 71 0.46 -21.25 4.57
C ASN A 71 0.39 -20.91 3.09
N GLY A 72 0.70 -21.85 2.20
CA GLY A 72 0.58 -21.71 0.75
C GLY A 72 -0.86 -21.42 0.33
N GLU A 73 -1.82 -22.22 0.83
CA GLU A 73 -3.25 -21.98 0.61
C GLU A 73 -3.69 -20.58 1.06
N ILE A 74 -3.28 -20.18 2.27
CA ILE A 74 -3.62 -18.86 2.80
C ILE A 74 -2.99 -17.75 1.94
N ILE A 75 -1.75 -17.91 1.48
CA ILE A 75 -1.09 -16.93 0.60
C ILE A 75 -1.85 -16.80 -0.73
N ASN A 76 -2.26 -17.92 -1.33
CA ASN A 76 -2.99 -17.91 -2.59
C ASN A 76 -4.33 -17.19 -2.45
N GLU A 77 -5.07 -17.44 -1.37
CA GLU A 77 -6.32 -16.73 -1.12
C GLU A 77 -6.09 -15.23 -0.83
N ILE A 78 -5.03 -14.88 -0.10
CA ILE A 78 -4.65 -13.48 0.13
C ILE A 78 -4.37 -12.77 -1.20
N LYS A 79 -3.72 -13.42 -2.17
CA LYS A 79 -3.48 -12.86 -3.52
C LYS A 79 -4.80 -12.64 -4.25
N SER A 80 -5.67 -13.66 -4.29
CA SER A 80 -7.00 -13.57 -4.90
C SER A 80 -7.80 -12.37 -4.36
N ILE A 81 -7.93 -12.26 -3.04
CA ILE A 81 -8.64 -11.13 -2.40
C ILE A 81 -7.94 -9.80 -2.70
N HIS A 82 -6.61 -9.76 -2.71
CA HIS A 82 -5.85 -8.54 -2.99
C HIS A 82 -6.12 -8.02 -4.41
N ASP A 83 -6.18 -8.91 -5.39
CA ASP A 83 -6.47 -8.59 -6.78
C ASP A 83 -7.92 -8.13 -6.96
N GLU A 84 -8.88 -8.84 -6.36
CA GLU A 84 -10.31 -8.47 -6.37
C GLU A 84 -10.53 -7.03 -5.85
N VAL A 85 -9.84 -6.66 -4.76
CA VAL A 85 -10.00 -5.36 -4.10
C VAL A 85 -8.95 -4.33 -4.53
N LYS A 86 -8.16 -4.62 -5.57
CA LYS A 86 -7.11 -3.74 -6.12
C LYS A 86 -6.19 -3.19 -5.03
N GLY A 87 -5.82 -4.04 -4.08
CA GLY A 87 -4.91 -3.72 -2.98
C GLY A 87 -5.44 -2.75 -1.92
N ILE A 88 -6.74 -2.49 -1.84
CA ILE A 88 -7.31 -1.60 -0.82
C ILE A 88 -7.16 -2.18 0.60
N PHE A 89 -7.15 -3.50 0.74
CA PHE A 89 -7.18 -4.16 2.05
C PHE A 89 -5.80 -4.27 2.70
N GLY A 90 -5.70 -3.76 3.92
CA GLY A 90 -4.61 -4.08 4.84
C GLY A 90 -4.85 -5.37 5.61
N TYR A 91 -3.84 -5.84 6.34
CA TYR A 91 -3.85 -7.16 6.98
C TYR A 91 -5.06 -7.42 7.91
N ARG A 92 -5.60 -6.39 8.58
CA ARG A 92 -6.80 -6.54 9.42
C ARG A 92 -8.04 -6.87 8.61
N ARG A 93 -8.30 -6.11 7.53
CA ARG A 93 -9.44 -6.35 6.62
C ARG A 93 -9.26 -7.63 5.82
N MET A 94 -8.01 -7.94 5.46
CA MET A 94 -7.64 -9.21 4.84
C MET A 94 -7.98 -10.38 5.77
N THR A 95 -7.58 -10.33 7.05
CA THR A 95 -7.91 -11.37 8.04
C THR A 95 -9.42 -11.58 8.17
N LEU A 96 -10.21 -10.51 8.18
CA LEU A 96 -11.67 -10.62 8.26
C LEU A 96 -12.26 -11.34 7.04
N ASN A 97 -11.84 -10.99 5.83
CA ASN A 97 -12.31 -11.64 4.60
C ASN A 97 -11.85 -13.09 4.52
N LEU A 98 -10.58 -13.34 4.84
CA LEU A 98 -10.00 -14.68 4.89
C LEU A 98 -10.81 -15.59 5.81
N ASN A 99 -11.15 -15.12 7.01
CA ASN A 99 -11.93 -15.90 7.98
C ASN A 99 -13.38 -16.14 7.52
N ARG A 100 -13.96 -15.19 6.76
CA ARG A 100 -15.30 -15.35 6.18
C ARG A 100 -15.32 -16.41 5.06
N ARG A 101 -14.31 -16.40 4.18
CA ARG A 101 -14.22 -17.36 3.06
C ARG A 101 -13.89 -18.77 3.52
N PHE A 102 -12.84 -18.93 4.35
CA PHE A 102 -12.42 -20.25 4.82
C PHE A 102 -13.28 -20.82 5.95
N LYS A 103 -14.22 -20.04 6.51
CA LYS A 103 -15.00 -20.41 7.71
C LYS A 103 -14.13 -20.85 8.90
N ARG A 104 -12.85 -20.44 8.93
CA ARG A 104 -11.85 -20.76 9.98
C ARG A 104 -11.28 -19.49 10.57
N LYS A 105 -10.93 -19.50 11.86
CA LYS A 105 -10.28 -18.35 12.52
C LYS A 105 -8.76 -18.39 12.32
N VAL A 106 -8.24 -17.62 11.37
CA VAL A 106 -6.81 -17.39 11.19
C VAL A 106 -6.35 -16.21 12.04
N ASN A 107 -5.24 -16.38 12.76
CA ASN A 107 -4.64 -15.32 13.57
C ASN A 107 -4.12 -14.17 12.68
N HIS A 108 -4.51 -12.93 12.98
CA HIS A 108 -4.09 -11.73 12.27
C HIS A 108 -2.56 -11.56 12.19
N LYS A 109 -1.80 -12.03 13.19
CA LYS A 109 -0.33 -12.03 13.18
C LYS A 109 0.23 -12.96 12.09
N ARG A 110 -0.42 -14.12 11.87
CA ARG A 110 -0.06 -15.07 10.81
C ARG A 110 -0.30 -14.42 9.45
N VAL A 111 -1.48 -13.85 9.24
CA VAL A 111 -1.84 -13.13 7.99
C VAL A 111 -0.84 -12.00 7.71
N TYR A 112 -0.55 -11.16 8.71
CA TYR A 112 0.44 -10.08 8.56
C TYR A 112 1.83 -10.62 8.17
N ARG A 113 2.28 -11.71 8.79
CA ARG A 113 3.55 -12.35 8.46
C ARG A 113 3.57 -12.87 7.03
N LEU A 114 2.49 -13.54 6.57
CA LEU A 114 2.37 -14.11 5.24
C LEU A 114 2.31 -13.01 4.17
N MET A 115 1.48 -11.98 4.34
CA MET A 115 1.46 -10.82 3.45
C MET A 115 2.85 -10.19 3.28
N LYS A 116 3.61 -10.09 4.37
CA LYS A 116 4.98 -9.56 4.35
C LYS A 116 5.98 -10.49 3.64
N ILE A 117 5.78 -11.81 3.64
CA ILE A 117 6.59 -12.76 2.84
C ILE A 117 6.32 -12.49 1.37
N SER A 118 5.05 -12.44 1.00
CA SER A 118 4.60 -12.35 -0.39
C SER A 118 4.73 -10.94 -0.98
N GLY A 119 5.29 -9.97 -0.24
CA GLY A 119 5.42 -8.59 -0.70
C GLY A 119 4.09 -7.82 -0.80
N ILE A 120 2.98 -8.39 -0.34
CA ILE A 120 1.64 -7.83 -0.48
C ILE A 120 1.43 -6.72 0.56
N GLN A 121 1.08 -5.53 0.07
CA GLN A 121 0.82 -4.36 0.90
C GLN A 121 -0.48 -3.67 0.48
N SER A 122 -1.11 -2.98 1.43
CA SER A 122 -2.27 -2.15 1.15
C SER A 122 -1.85 -0.87 0.44
N VAL A 123 -2.60 -0.49 -0.58
CA VAL A 123 -2.47 0.78 -1.29
C VAL A 123 -2.88 1.92 -0.36
N ILE A 124 -1.92 2.76 0.01
CA ILE A 124 -2.17 3.95 0.83
C ILE A 124 -2.51 5.10 -0.12
N ARG A 125 -3.73 5.67 0.00
CA ARG A 125 -4.09 6.88 -0.75
C ARG A 125 -3.22 8.04 -0.30
N LYS A 126 -2.62 8.75 -1.26
CA LYS A 126 -1.91 10.00 -1.00
C LYS A 126 -2.89 11.02 -0.38
N LYS A 127 -2.51 11.61 0.76
CA LYS A 127 -3.31 12.68 1.39
C LYS A 127 -3.47 13.83 0.40
N LYS A 128 -4.71 14.27 0.15
CA LYS A 128 -4.96 15.45 -0.69
C LYS A 128 -4.30 16.67 -0.03
N LYS A 129 -3.62 17.49 -0.83
CA LYS A 129 -3.08 18.78 -0.34
C LYS A 129 -4.26 19.61 0.17
N HIS A 130 -4.11 20.21 1.34
CA HIS A 130 -5.13 21.10 1.88
C HIS A 130 -5.16 22.36 1.00
N PHE A 131 -6.33 22.72 0.47
CA PHE A 131 -6.48 23.96 -0.28
C PHE A 131 -6.33 25.14 0.69
N LYS A 132 -5.26 25.92 0.52
CA LYS A 132 -5.13 27.20 1.21
C LYS A 132 -5.91 28.22 0.38
N LYS A 133 -6.95 28.83 0.97
CA LYS A 133 -7.61 29.97 0.32
C LYS A 133 -6.55 31.06 0.08
N PRO A 134 -6.41 31.60 -1.14
CA PRO A 134 -5.55 32.75 -1.34
C PRO A 134 -6.06 33.90 -0.48
N LEU A 135 -5.14 34.75 0.01
CA LEU A 135 -5.56 36.01 0.62
C LEU A 135 -6.31 36.81 -0.45
N PRO A 136 -7.47 37.41 -0.14
CA PRO A 136 -8.17 38.27 -1.09
C PRO A 136 -7.25 39.40 -1.52
N HIS A 137 -7.17 39.65 -2.83
CA HIS A 137 -6.30 40.70 -3.39
C HIS A 137 -6.82 42.11 -3.08
N TYR A 138 -8.13 42.23 -2.89
CA TYR A 138 -8.80 43.47 -2.54
C TYR A 138 -9.94 43.16 -1.57
N VAL A 139 -9.86 43.74 -0.37
CA VAL A 139 -10.94 43.69 0.63
C VAL A 139 -11.54 45.08 0.65
N THR A 140 -12.69 45.26 0.00
CA THR A 140 -13.45 46.50 0.15
C THR A 140 -14.07 46.53 1.53
N GLU A 141 -14.17 47.73 2.11
CA GLU A 141 -14.94 47.92 3.33
C GLU A 141 -16.40 47.51 3.08
N ASN A 142 -17.02 46.82 4.04
CA ASN A 142 -18.43 46.47 3.98
C ASN A 142 -19.26 47.69 4.38
N ILE A 143 -19.38 48.65 3.46
CA ILE A 143 -20.08 49.93 3.68
C ILE A 143 -21.54 49.70 4.08
N LEU A 144 -22.20 48.69 3.51
CA LEU A 144 -23.59 48.39 3.80
C LEU A 144 -23.80 47.80 5.20
N ASN A 145 -22.80 47.08 5.73
CA ASN A 145 -22.83 46.41 7.03
C ASN A 145 -24.15 45.68 7.40
N ARG A 146 -24.82 45.09 6.40
CA ARG A 146 -26.15 44.44 6.52
C ARG A 146 -27.30 45.37 6.91
N GLU A 147 -27.15 46.68 6.77
CA GLU A 147 -28.22 47.66 6.95
C GLU A 147 -29.02 47.85 5.66
N PHE A 148 -30.01 47.00 5.42
CA PHE A 148 -30.82 47.03 4.20
C PHE A 148 -31.98 48.04 4.22
N LYS A 149 -32.24 48.69 5.36
CA LYS A 149 -33.29 49.72 5.48
C LYS A 149 -32.81 51.06 4.94
N ALA A 150 -33.66 51.75 4.19
CA ALA A 150 -33.46 53.10 3.66
C ALA A 150 -34.69 53.96 3.98
N GLU A 151 -34.49 55.26 4.18
CA GLU A 151 -35.58 56.21 4.49
C GLU A 151 -36.18 56.79 3.21
N LYS A 152 -35.38 56.89 2.13
CA LYS A 152 -35.82 57.40 0.83
C LYS A 152 -35.39 56.45 -0.31
N PRO A 153 -36.10 56.47 -1.46
CA PRO A 153 -35.65 55.79 -2.67
C PRO A 153 -34.24 56.27 -3.09
N ASN A 154 -33.46 55.38 -3.72
CA ASN A 154 -32.12 55.62 -4.26
C ASN A 154 -30.97 55.85 -3.25
N GLU A 155 -31.17 55.62 -1.95
CA GLU A 155 -30.10 55.76 -0.95
C GLU A 155 -29.14 54.56 -0.89
N LYS A 156 -29.62 53.36 -1.21
CA LYS A 156 -28.85 52.11 -1.15
C LYS A 156 -29.12 51.27 -2.40
N TRP A 157 -28.06 50.93 -3.12
CA TRP A 157 -28.09 50.07 -4.29
C TRP A 157 -27.30 48.81 -3.99
N VAL A 158 -27.95 47.65 -4.10
CA VAL A 158 -27.33 46.36 -3.85
C VAL A 158 -27.55 45.52 -5.10
N THR A 159 -26.48 45.00 -5.65
CA THR A 159 -26.52 44.08 -6.78
C THR A 159 -26.05 42.71 -6.34
N ASP A 160 -26.77 41.66 -6.73
CA ASP A 160 -26.33 40.29 -6.47
C ASP A 160 -25.55 39.74 -7.67
N VAL A 161 -24.46 39.02 -7.40
CA VAL A 161 -23.64 38.38 -8.45
C VAL A 161 -23.96 36.90 -8.48
N THR A 162 -24.68 36.47 -9.50
CA THR A 162 -24.99 35.05 -9.70
C THR A 162 -23.94 34.41 -10.62
N GLU A 163 -23.25 33.35 -10.14
CA GLU A 163 -22.37 32.52 -10.97
C GLU A 163 -23.20 31.46 -11.70
N LEU A 164 -23.23 31.52 -13.03
CA LEU A 164 -23.80 30.49 -13.90
C LEU A 164 -22.70 29.67 -14.56
N LYS A 165 -22.90 28.35 -14.57
CA LYS A 165 -22.01 27.40 -15.25
C LYS A 165 -22.64 27.02 -16.58
N TYR A 166 -21.92 27.26 -17.68
CA TYR A 166 -22.38 26.96 -19.03
C TYR A 166 -21.35 26.12 -19.78
N GLY A 167 -21.80 25.11 -20.53
CA GLY A 167 -20.95 24.23 -21.35
C GLY A 167 -20.84 22.79 -20.84
N GLU A 168 -20.26 21.92 -21.68
CA GLU A 168 -20.05 20.51 -21.38
C GLU A 168 -18.82 20.29 -20.47
N SER A 169 -18.75 19.12 -19.82
CA SER A 169 -17.73 18.76 -18.81
C SER A 169 -16.27 19.09 -19.17
N LYS A 170 -15.91 19.14 -20.46
CA LYS A 170 -14.58 19.50 -20.95
C LYS A 170 -14.34 21.01 -21.10
N ASN A 171 -15.37 21.82 -21.32
CA ASN A 171 -15.29 23.27 -21.56
C ASN A 171 -16.34 24.01 -20.73
N LEU A 172 -16.15 24.03 -19.40
CA LEU A 172 -17.03 24.76 -18.49
C LEU A 172 -16.64 26.25 -18.43
N PHE A 173 -17.53 27.10 -18.93
CA PHE A 173 -17.42 28.55 -18.79
C PHE A 173 -18.18 29.01 -17.55
N ARG A 174 -17.62 30.00 -16.84
CA ARG A 174 -18.26 30.67 -15.70
C ARG A 174 -18.68 32.05 -16.16
N ILE A 175 -19.99 32.30 -16.13
CA ILE A 175 -20.58 33.59 -16.50
C ILE A 175 -21.08 34.23 -15.20
N PHE A 176 -20.66 35.46 -14.94
CA PHE A 176 -21.09 36.23 -13.78
C PHE A 176 -22.13 37.25 -14.23
N LEU A 177 -23.37 37.09 -13.76
CA LEU A 177 -24.45 38.04 -14.01
C LEU A 177 -24.60 38.95 -12.79
N ILE A 178 -24.67 40.25 -13.01
CA ILE A 178 -24.97 41.27 -12.00
C ILE A 178 -26.46 41.60 -12.16
N LYS A 179 -27.25 41.36 -11.12
CA LYS A 179 -28.67 41.71 -11.05
C LYS A 179 -28.89 42.94 -10.19
#